data_AF-A0A971W535-F1
#
_entry.id   AF-A0A971W535-F1
#
_cell.length_a   1.000
_cell.length_b   1.000
_cell.length_c   1.000
_cell.angle_alpha   90.00
_cell.angle_beta   90.00
_cell.angle_gamma   90.00
#
_symmetry.space_group_name_H-M   'P 1'
#
loop_
_entity.id
_entity.type
_entity.pdbx_description
1 polymer ?
#
loop_
_entity_poly.entity_id
_entity_poly.type
_entity_poly.pdbx_seq_one_letter_code
_entity_poly.pdbx_strand_id
1 'polypeptide(L)'
;MMPDRLKADWKGIINDSTIMIARQLIKSKDDQLQRNARTMIYGTISVGLGLTFLLINGLDIRLWADRLSDILILIACAVTTALYLMAARSSSEFGRLKDLLMKRIDARFCSCEDPCNHREKFLAYMYEVYKINLYY
;
A
#
# COMPACT_ATOMS: atom_id res chain seq x y z
N MET A 1 -12.41 7.61 8.75
CA MET A 1 -12.40 6.27 9.35
C MET A 1 -13.52 5.47 8.69
N MET A 2 -13.20 4.43 7.91
CA MET A 2 -14.25 3.50 7.47
C MET A 2 -14.92 2.93 8.72
N PRO A 3 -16.27 2.94 8.83
CA PRO A 3 -16.93 2.19 9.88
C PRO A 3 -16.45 0.75 9.77
N ASP A 4 -16.10 0.17 10.91
CA ASP A 4 -15.43 -1.11 11.06
C ASP A 4 -16.42 -2.26 10.76
N ARG A 5 -16.95 -2.28 9.52
CA ARG A 5 -17.94 -3.23 9.01
C ARG A 5 -17.48 -4.67 9.29
N LEU A 6 -16.19 -4.93 9.14
CA LEU A 6 -15.55 -6.18 9.55
C LEU A 6 -15.94 -6.61 10.97
N LYS A 7 -15.87 -5.71 11.96
CA LYS A 7 -16.25 -6.03 13.35
C LYS A 7 -17.76 -6.11 13.51
N ALA A 8 -18.55 -5.31 12.80
CA ALA A 8 -20.00 -5.39 12.86
C ALA A 8 -20.54 -6.72 12.32
N ASP A 9 -19.99 -7.18 11.19
CA ASP A 9 -20.47 -8.34 10.44
C ASP A 9 -20.00 -9.68 11.04
N TRP A 10 -18.85 -9.68 11.74
CA TRP A 10 -18.17 -10.93 12.14
C TRP A 10 -17.95 -11.09 13.65
N LYS A 11 -18.27 -10.08 14.47
CA LYS A 11 -18.11 -10.18 15.93
C LYS A 11 -19.00 -11.30 16.49
N GLY A 12 -18.41 -12.17 17.29
CA GLY A 12 -19.09 -13.32 17.90
C GLY A 12 -19.25 -14.53 16.97
N ILE A 13 -18.96 -14.40 15.68
CA ILE A 13 -18.94 -15.51 14.71
C ILE A 13 -17.53 -16.08 14.57
N ILE A 14 -16.52 -15.20 14.53
CA ILE A 14 -15.12 -15.57 14.38
C ILE A 14 -14.30 -15.04 15.55
N ASN A 15 -13.13 -15.63 15.77
CA ASN A 15 -12.24 -15.22 16.84
C ASN A 15 -11.81 -13.75 16.72
N ASP A 16 -11.80 -13.03 17.84
CA ASP A 16 -11.42 -11.61 17.91
C ASP A 16 -9.99 -11.35 17.39
N SER A 17 -9.09 -12.32 17.58
CA SER A 17 -7.73 -12.24 17.04
C SER A 17 -7.72 -12.19 15.51
N THR A 18 -8.57 -12.97 14.85
CA THR A 18 -8.75 -12.96 13.39
C THR A 18 -9.26 -11.60 12.91
N ILE A 19 -10.24 -11.01 13.61
CA ILE A 19 -10.75 -9.67 13.31
C ILE A 19 -9.65 -8.62 13.43
N MET A 20 -8.84 -8.68 14.50
CA MET A 20 -7.75 -7.74 14.73
C MET A 20 -6.69 -7.80 13.62
N ILE A 21 -6.25 -9.00 13.25
CA ILE A 21 -5.23 -9.20 12.21
C ILE A 21 -5.78 -8.77 10.84
N ALA A 22 -7.02 -9.13 10.52
CA ALA A 22 -7.66 -8.71 9.28
C ALA A 22 -7.78 -7.18 9.18
N ARG A 23 -8.10 -6.49 10.28
CA ARG A 23 -8.09 -5.01 10.32
C ARG A 23 -6.72 -4.43 10.03
N GLN A 24 -5.66 -4.99 10.63
CA GLN A 24 -4.29 -4.57 10.36
C GLN A 24 -3.89 -4.81 8.90
N LEU A 25 -4.31 -5.94 8.33
CA LEU A 25 -4.06 -6.28 6.94
C LEU A 25 -4.73 -5.30 5.97
N ILE A 26 -6.00 -4.95 6.23
CA ILE A 26 -6.75 -3.96 5.43
C ILE A 26 -6.05 -2.60 5.50
N LYS A 27 -5.70 -2.13 6.70
CA LYS A 27 -4.97 -0.88 6.87
C LYS A 27 -3.64 -0.89 6.11
N SER A 28 -2.89 -1.98 6.22
CA SER A 28 -1.61 -2.15 5.53
C SER A 28 -1.77 -2.06 4.00
N LYS A 29 -2.86 -2.63 3.46
CA LYS A 29 -3.20 -2.51 2.03
C LYS A 29 -3.53 -1.07 1.63
N ASP A 30 -4.35 -0.38 2.40
CA ASP A 30 -4.72 1.00 2.11
C ASP A 30 -3.49 1.91 2.16
N ASP A 31 -2.61 1.70 3.13
CA ASP A 31 -1.33 2.40 3.25
C ASP A 31 -0.39 2.08 2.05
N GLN A 32 -0.42 0.84 1.53
CA GLN A 32 0.29 0.49 0.28
C GLN A 32 -0.29 1.19 -0.95
N LEU A 33 -1.62 1.20 -1.12
CA LEU A 33 -2.28 1.88 -2.23
C LEU A 33 -1.98 3.37 -2.22
N GLN A 34 -2.04 4.01 -1.05
CA GLN A 34 -1.71 5.42 -0.91
C GLN A 34 -0.24 5.71 -1.22
N ARG A 35 0.68 4.85 -0.79
CA ARG A 35 2.11 4.96 -1.14
C ARG A 35 2.36 4.76 -2.63
N ASN A 36 1.71 3.80 -3.27
CA ASN A 36 1.83 3.58 -4.72
C ASN A 36 1.34 4.79 -5.50
N ALA A 37 0.20 5.38 -5.10
CA ALA A 37 -0.31 6.61 -5.71
C ALA A 37 0.68 7.78 -5.54
N ARG A 38 1.22 7.99 -4.34
CA ARG A 38 2.26 9.02 -4.10
C ARG A 38 3.52 8.77 -4.93
N THR A 39 3.95 7.52 -5.03
CA THR A 39 5.12 7.10 -5.83
C THR A 39 4.90 7.42 -7.30
N MET A 40 3.71 7.14 -7.84
CA MET A 40 3.35 7.49 -9.23
C MET A 40 3.36 9.00 -9.46
N ILE A 41 2.82 9.78 -8.53
CA ILE A 41 2.79 11.26 -8.61
C ILE A 41 4.21 11.82 -8.58
N TYR A 42 5.00 11.45 -7.57
CA TYR A 42 6.38 11.94 -7.44
C TYR A 42 7.28 11.47 -8.59
N GLY A 43 7.09 10.24 -9.06
CA GLY A 43 7.79 9.71 -10.23
C GLY A 43 7.47 10.49 -11.50
N THR A 44 6.18 10.73 -11.77
CA THR A 44 5.76 11.52 -12.95
C THR A 44 6.31 12.94 -12.91
N ILE A 45 6.26 13.61 -11.74
CA ILE A 45 6.80 14.96 -11.57
C ILE A 45 8.32 14.97 -11.75
N SER A 46 9.03 14.02 -11.14
CA SER A 46 10.49 13.91 -11.25
C SER A 46 10.94 13.70 -12.71
N VAL A 47 10.28 12.80 -13.44
CA VAL A 47 10.55 12.56 -14.87
C VAL A 47 10.24 13.81 -15.70
N GLY A 48 9.11 14.47 -15.46
CA GLY A 48 8.72 15.69 -16.17
C GLY A 48 9.71 16.84 -15.97
N LEU A 49 10.13 17.07 -14.71
CA LEU A 49 11.14 18.07 -14.38
C LEU A 49 12.50 17.72 -15.00
N GLY A 50 12.93 16.45 -14.93
CA GLY A 50 14.18 15.99 -15.53
C GLY A 50 14.20 16.18 -17.05
N LEU A 51 13.12 15.83 -17.74
CA LEU A 51 12.99 16.06 -19.19
C LEU A 51 13.01 17.56 -19.52
N THR A 52 12.29 18.38 -18.75
CA THR A 52 12.27 19.83 -18.96
C THR A 52 13.66 20.43 -18.78
N PHE A 53 14.38 20.00 -17.74
CA PHE A 53 15.74 20.41 -17.48
C PHE A 53 16.69 20.07 -18.63
N LEU A 54 16.62 18.83 -19.13
CA LEU A 54 17.43 18.37 -20.26
C LEU A 54 17.08 19.09 -21.58
N LEU A 55 15.82 19.49 -21.78
CA LEU A 55 15.41 20.27 -22.95
C LEU A 55 15.97 21.69 -22.94
N ILE A 56 16.06 22.32 -21.75
CA ILE A 56 16.56 23.69 -21.60
C ILE A 56 18.09 23.71 -21.69
N ASN A 57 18.76 22.82 -20.97
CA ASN A 57 20.20 22.89 -20.73
C ASN A 57 21.01 21.86 -21.53
N GLY A 58 20.35 20.90 -22.20
CA GLY A 58 21.01 19.80 -22.89
C GLY A 58 21.74 18.85 -21.93
N LEU A 59 22.62 18.02 -22.48
CA LEU A 59 23.44 17.07 -21.71
C LEU A 59 24.80 17.65 -21.29
N ASP A 60 25.14 18.87 -21.72
CA ASP A 60 26.39 19.51 -21.33
C ASP A 60 26.29 20.07 -19.91
N ILE A 61 26.95 19.39 -18.97
CA ILE A 61 26.92 19.71 -17.54
C ILE A 61 27.43 21.13 -17.22
N ARG A 62 28.20 21.75 -18.13
CA ARG A 62 28.68 23.13 -17.95
C ARG A 62 27.54 24.14 -17.96
N LEU A 63 26.44 23.84 -18.65
CA LEU A 63 25.28 24.71 -18.78
C LEU A 63 24.29 24.54 -17.61
N TRP A 64 24.45 23.52 -16.79
CA TRP A 64 23.46 23.10 -15.80
C TRP A 64 23.33 24.04 -14.59
N ALA A 65 24.30 24.92 -14.39
CA ALA A 65 24.31 25.91 -13.31
C ALA A 65 24.62 27.33 -13.83
N ASP A 66 24.42 27.57 -15.12
CA ASP A 66 24.73 28.86 -15.75
C ASP A 66 23.72 29.95 -15.33
N ARG A 67 22.44 29.58 -15.12
CA ARG A 67 21.40 30.50 -14.64
C ARG A 67 20.82 30.05 -13.30
N LEU A 68 20.35 31.03 -12.53
CA LEU A 68 19.67 30.79 -11.26
C LEU A 68 18.43 29.88 -11.44
N SER A 69 17.72 29.97 -12.57
CA SER A 69 16.60 29.09 -12.90
C SER A 69 17.00 27.62 -13.02
N ASP A 70 18.19 27.33 -13.54
CA ASP A 70 18.67 25.97 -13.76
C ASP A 70 18.99 25.30 -12.42
N ILE A 71 19.61 26.07 -11.51
CA ILE A 71 19.86 25.66 -10.13
C ILE A 71 18.54 25.34 -9.41
N LEU A 72 17.52 26.19 -9.56
CA LEU A 72 16.21 25.96 -8.93
C LEU A 72 15.53 24.70 -9.48
N ILE A 73 15.60 24.45 -10.78
CA ILE A 73 15.05 23.24 -11.40
C ILE A 73 15.82 22.00 -10.93
N LEU A 74 17.15 22.05 -10.83
CA LEU A 74 17.96 20.95 -10.29
C LEU A 74 17.60 20.61 -8.84
N ILE A 75 17.41 21.62 -8.00
CA ILE A 75 16.96 21.42 -6.61
C ILE A 75 15.58 20.77 -6.60
N ALA A 76 14.64 21.23 -7.44
CA ALA A 76 13.31 20.63 -7.54
C ALA A 76 13.37 19.16 -8.01
N CYS A 77 14.23 18.82 -8.98
CA CYS A 77 14.51 17.46 -9.40
C CYS A 77 15.05 16.60 -8.24
N ALA A 78 16.01 17.11 -7.48
CA ALA A 78 16.59 16.40 -6.34
C ALA A 78 15.55 16.13 -5.23
N VAL A 79 14.74 17.14 -4.88
CA VAL A 79 13.69 17.03 -3.85
C VAL A 79 12.61 16.03 -4.26
N THR A 80 12.11 16.11 -5.50
CA THR A 80 11.07 15.20 -6.00
C THR A 80 11.57 13.76 -6.10
N THR A 81 12.84 13.56 -6.47
CA THR A 81 13.49 12.25 -6.48
C THR A 81 13.64 11.69 -5.06
N ALA A 82 14.03 12.50 -4.08
CA ALA A 82 14.10 12.08 -2.67
C ALA A 82 12.72 11.66 -2.12
N LEU A 83 11.67 12.44 -2.44
CA LEU A 83 10.29 12.09 -2.07
C LEU A 83 9.82 10.79 -2.74
N TYR A 84 10.17 10.58 -4.01
CA TYR A 84 9.91 9.33 -4.73
C TYR A 84 10.58 8.15 -4.02
N LEU A 85 11.86 8.24 -3.68
CA LEU A 85 12.60 7.16 -3.00
C LEU A 85 12.01 6.83 -1.62
N MET A 86 11.60 7.85 -0.86
CA MET A 86 10.92 7.65 0.43
C MET A 86 9.56 6.97 0.26
N ALA A 87 8.79 7.32 -0.77
CA ALA A 87 7.48 6.73 -1.05
C ALA A 87 7.60 5.29 -1.59
N ALA A 88 8.63 5.01 -2.40
CA ALA A 88 8.86 3.72 -3.04
C ALA A 88 9.40 2.63 -2.09
N ARG A 89 9.81 3.00 -0.86
CA ARG A 89 10.34 2.04 0.11
C ARG A 89 9.28 0.98 0.44
N SER A 90 9.55 -0.27 0.03
CA SER A 90 8.61 -1.37 0.22
C SER A 90 8.32 -1.62 1.70
N SER A 91 7.06 -1.87 2.05
CA SER A 91 6.72 -2.50 3.34
C SER A 91 6.38 -3.97 3.12
N SER A 92 7.20 -4.87 3.66
CA SER A 92 6.96 -6.32 3.74
C SER A 92 5.82 -6.71 4.69
N GLU A 93 5.21 -5.72 5.36
CA GLU A 93 4.23 -5.93 6.41
C GLU A 93 2.92 -6.57 5.93
N PHE A 94 2.45 -6.23 4.72
CA PHE A 94 1.22 -6.81 4.16
C PHE A 94 1.34 -8.33 3.97
N GLY A 95 2.45 -8.80 3.40
CA GLY A 95 2.70 -10.24 3.20
C GLY A 95 2.76 -10.99 4.53
N ARG A 96 3.50 -10.43 5.51
CA ARG A 96 3.57 -10.99 6.87
C ARG A 96 2.20 -11.09 7.54
N LEU A 97 1.38 -10.04 7.42
CA LEU A 97 0.02 -10.02 8.00
C LEU A 97 -0.92 -11.00 7.29
N LYS A 98 -0.79 -11.16 5.97
CA LYS A 98 -1.55 -12.13 5.18
C LYS A 98 -1.24 -13.55 5.66
N ASP A 99 0.04 -13.91 5.77
CA ASP A 99 0.46 -15.24 6.23
C ASP A 99 -0.01 -15.53 7.65
N LEU A 100 0.08 -14.53 8.54
CA LEU A 100 -0.34 -14.65 9.93
C LEU A 100 -1.86 -14.85 10.02
N LEU A 101 -2.64 -14.13 9.21
CA LEU A 101 -4.09 -14.30 9.13
C LEU A 101 -4.45 -15.70 8.63
N MET A 102 -3.80 -16.19 7.58
CA MET A 102 -4.06 -17.53 7.03
C MET A 102 -3.78 -18.62 8.08
N LYS A 103 -2.63 -18.56 8.76
CA LYS A 103 -2.31 -19.49 9.86
C LYS A 103 -3.37 -19.48 10.97
N ARG A 104 -3.95 -18.31 11.27
CA ARG A 104 -5.01 -18.19 12.28
C ARG A 104 -6.34 -18.76 11.82
N ILE A 105 -6.71 -18.53 10.55
CA ILE A 105 -7.90 -19.13 9.94
C ILE A 105 -7.79 -20.65 9.95
N ASP A 106 -6.62 -21.22 9.62
CA ASP A 106 -6.44 -22.66 9.58
C ASP A 106 -6.42 -23.31 10.98
N ALA A 107 -5.98 -22.58 12.01
CA ALA A 107 -5.87 -23.11 13.37
C ALA A 107 -7.21 -23.15 14.12
N ARG A 108 -7.93 -22.04 14.20
CA ARG A 108 -9.23 -21.95 14.91
C ARG A 108 -10.01 -20.74 14.43
N PHE A 109 -10.89 -20.94 13.45
CA PHE A 109 -11.64 -19.85 12.83
C PHE A 109 -12.99 -19.55 13.51
N CYS A 110 -13.86 -20.57 13.58
CA CYS A 110 -15.17 -20.57 14.24
C CYS A 110 -15.16 -21.61 15.37
N SER A 111 -15.96 -21.41 16.42
CA SER A 111 -16.16 -22.38 17.52
C SER A 111 -17.39 -23.25 17.32
N CYS A 112 -17.90 -23.33 16.08
CA CYS A 112 -19.11 -24.09 15.78
C CYS A 112 -18.87 -25.58 15.99
N GLU A 113 -19.79 -26.25 16.67
CA GLU A 113 -19.77 -27.71 16.87
C GLU A 113 -20.25 -28.45 15.60
N ASP A 114 -21.07 -27.77 14.77
CA ASP A 114 -21.58 -28.26 13.49
C ASP A 114 -20.71 -27.80 12.29
N PRO A 115 -20.82 -28.46 11.12
CA PRO A 115 -20.18 -28.01 9.88
C PRO A 115 -20.57 -26.55 9.55
N CYS A 116 -19.60 -25.64 9.63
CA CYS A 116 -19.79 -24.18 9.48
C CYS A 116 -19.19 -23.68 8.15
N ASN A 117 -19.94 -22.95 7.32
CA ASN A 117 -19.40 -22.29 6.12
C ASN A 117 -18.80 -20.90 6.41
N HIS A 118 -18.57 -20.55 7.68
CA HIS A 118 -18.08 -19.22 8.07
C HIS A 118 -16.72 -18.91 7.46
N ARG A 119 -15.82 -19.91 7.37
CA ARG A 119 -14.49 -19.74 6.76
C ARG A 119 -14.61 -19.29 5.31
N GLU A 120 -15.36 -20.01 4.50
CA GLU A 120 -15.56 -19.71 3.08
C GLU A 120 -16.23 -18.36 2.88
N LYS A 121 -17.28 -18.07 3.67
CA LYS A 121 -17.95 -16.76 3.65
C LYS A 121 -17.00 -15.63 4.01
N PHE A 122 -16.08 -15.84 4.94
CA PHE A 122 -15.11 -14.83 5.32
C PHE A 122 -14.04 -14.60 4.27
N LEU A 123 -13.53 -15.68 3.66
CA LEU A 123 -12.60 -15.59 2.53
C LEU A 123 -13.24 -14.83 1.35
N ALA A 124 -14.50 -15.16 1.04
CA ALA A 124 -15.29 -14.47 0.03
C ALA A 124 -15.50 -12.99 0.40
N TYR A 125 -15.86 -12.68 1.65
CA TYR A 125 -16.03 -11.31 2.13
C TYR A 125 -14.74 -10.48 2.00
N MET A 126 -13.60 -11.03 2.40
CA MET A 126 -12.29 -10.36 2.27
C MET A 126 -11.94 -10.10 0.81
N TYR A 127 -12.29 -11.01 -0.10
CA TYR A 127 -12.11 -10.83 -1.53
C TYR A 127 -13.09 -9.81 -2.13
N GLU A 128 -14.39 -9.93 -1.86
CA GLU A 128 -15.42 -9.11 -2.49
C GLU A 128 -15.38 -7.67 -2.01
N VAL A 129 -15.29 -7.47 -0.68
CA VAL A 129 -15.35 -6.15 -0.04
C VAL A 129 -14.00 -5.46 -0.05
N TYR A 130 -12.94 -6.16 0.37
CA TYR A 130 -11.62 -5.57 0.56
C TYR A 130 -10.65 -5.86 -0.59
N LYS A 131 -11.04 -6.67 -1.59
CA LYS A 131 -10.17 -7.08 -2.71
C LYS A 131 -8.85 -7.71 -2.22
N ILE A 132 -8.89 -8.43 -1.10
CA ILE A 132 -7.74 -9.13 -0.55
C ILE A 132 -7.95 -10.62 -0.82
N ASN A 133 -7.10 -11.20 -1.68
CA ASN A 133 -7.15 -12.63 -1.95
C ASN A 133 -6.46 -13.40 -0.82
N LEU A 134 -7.27 -14.13 -0.04
CA LEU A 134 -6.84 -15.07 1.00
C LEU A 134 -7.00 -16.54 0.59
N TYR A 135 -7.46 -16.80 -0.64
CA TYR A 135 -7.38 -18.13 -1.25
C TYR A 135 -5.90 -18.40 -1.59
N TYR A 136 -5.45 -19.62 -1.31
CA TYR A 136 -4.13 -20.10 -1.69
C TYR A 136 -3.94 -20.03 -3.21
#